data_AF-A0A2T0UJX3-F1
#
_entry.id   AF-A0A2T0UJX3-F1
#
_cell.length_a   1.000
_cell.length_b   1.000
_cell.length_c   1.000
_cell.angle_alpha   90.00
_cell.angle_beta   90.00
_cell.angle_gamma   90.00
#
_symmetry.space_group_name_H-M   'P 1'
#
loop_
_entity.id
_entity.type
_entity.pdbx_description
1 polymer ?
#
loop_
_entity_poly.entity_id
_entity_poly.type
_entity_poly.pdbx_seq_one_letter_code
_entity_poly.pdbx_strand_id
1 'polypeptide(L)'
;MPLLAGARSAVSAPWVAEVWVDPQWYECQSSPDRLPAPTRPTVVELRGSQVLIGRHSEAKAVTPHIDCGDDAGVSRRHAQLTRHGLGWVVEDLGSANGTYVSSAIGDIPDDPIVAGHPIDTGGVLYLGSWTRIVLRRGAHS
;
A
#
# COMPACT_ATOMS: atom_id res chain seq x y z
N MET A 1 29.22 -38.88 -12.91
CA MET A 1 27.95 -38.34 -13.43
C MET A 1 26.87 -38.50 -12.37
N PRO A 2 26.70 -37.59 -11.40
CA PRO A 2 25.50 -37.53 -10.57
C PRO A 2 24.47 -36.58 -11.18
N LEU A 3 23.22 -37.02 -11.16
CA LEU A 3 22.02 -36.29 -11.57
C LEU A 3 21.92 -34.93 -10.86
N LEU A 4 21.69 -33.85 -11.63
CA LEU A 4 21.24 -32.59 -11.06
C LEU A 4 19.86 -32.82 -10.42
N ALA A 5 19.79 -32.69 -9.10
CA ALA A 5 18.53 -32.51 -8.40
C ALA A 5 17.86 -31.26 -8.97
N GLY A 6 16.68 -31.42 -9.55
CA GLY A 6 15.86 -30.32 -10.03
C GLY A 6 15.66 -29.33 -8.88
N ALA A 7 16.13 -28.11 -9.07
CA ALA A 7 15.81 -27.00 -8.19
C ALA A 7 14.28 -26.90 -8.17
N ARG A 8 13.65 -27.25 -7.05
CA ARG A 8 12.28 -26.82 -6.77
C ARG A 8 12.32 -25.30 -6.84
N SER A 9 11.75 -24.71 -7.88
CA SER A 9 11.42 -23.29 -7.87
C SER A 9 10.52 -23.09 -6.65
N ALA A 10 11.11 -22.58 -5.57
CA ALA A 10 10.36 -22.04 -4.46
C ALA A 10 9.57 -20.88 -5.05
N VAL A 11 8.29 -21.12 -5.38
CA VAL A 11 7.38 -20.06 -5.78
C VAL A 11 7.41 -19.08 -4.61
N SER A 12 7.92 -17.86 -4.77
CA SER A 12 7.97 -16.94 -3.64
C SER A 12 6.53 -16.60 -3.25
N ALA A 13 6.21 -16.57 -1.96
CA ALA A 13 4.87 -16.25 -1.51
C ALA A 13 4.35 -14.94 -2.13
N PRO A 14 3.05 -14.87 -2.48
CA PRO A 14 2.47 -13.69 -3.09
C PRO A 14 2.58 -12.50 -2.14
N TRP A 15 2.74 -11.30 -2.69
CA TRP A 15 2.64 -10.10 -1.87
C TRP A 15 1.17 -9.77 -1.61
N VAL A 16 0.89 -9.29 -0.40
CA VAL A 16 -0.42 -8.77 -0.01
C VAL A 16 -0.25 -7.38 0.60
N ALA A 17 -1.23 -6.52 0.36
CA ALA A 17 -1.42 -5.25 1.04
C ALA A 17 -2.57 -5.40 2.04
N GLU A 18 -2.29 -5.14 3.30
CA GLU A 18 -3.31 -5.05 4.34
C GLU A 18 -3.67 -3.58 4.54
N VAL A 19 -4.90 -3.22 4.20
CA VAL A 19 -5.44 -1.86 4.30
C VAL A 19 -6.17 -1.73 5.62
N TRP A 20 -5.79 -0.72 6.40
CA TRP A 20 -6.30 -0.44 7.74
C TRP A 20 -6.83 0.99 7.83
N VAL A 21 -7.84 1.16 8.67
CA VAL A 21 -8.17 2.46 9.28
C VAL A 21 -7.25 2.64 10.48
N ASP A 22 -6.40 3.67 10.46
CA ASP A 22 -5.42 3.96 11.50
C ASP A 22 -5.76 5.24 12.28
N PRO A 23 -6.19 5.12 13.55
CA PRO A 23 -6.46 6.26 14.41
C PRO A 23 -5.23 7.15 14.68
N GLN A 24 -4.02 6.57 14.77
CA GLN A 24 -2.81 7.36 15.04
C GLN A 24 -2.48 8.23 13.84
N TRP A 25 -2.57 7.68 12.64
CA TRP A 25 -2.39 8.47 11.42
C TRP A 25 -3.44 9.59 11.34
N TYR A 26 -4.70 9.26 11.64
CA TYR A 26 -5.79 10.23 11.66
C TYR A 26 -5.57 11.39 12.63
N GLU A 27 -5.06 11.12 13.83
CA GLU A 27 -4.74 12.16 14.82
C GLU A 27 -3.67 13.14 14.32
N CYS A 28 -2.75 12.66 13.48
CA CYS A 28 -1.77 13.52 12.81
C CYS A 28 -2.36 14.33 11.65
N GLN A 29 -3.53 13.93 11.12
CA GLN A 29 -4.18 14.62 10.02
C GLN A 29 -5.15 15.70 10.52
N SER A 30 -5.16 16.85 9.86
CA SER A 30 -6.19 17.87 10.06
C SER A 30 -7.43 17.60 9.20
N SER A 31 -8.00 16.39 9.31
CA SER A 31 -9.15 15.97 8.47
C SER A 31 -10.48 16.43 9.08
N PRO A 32 -11.39 17.03 8.29
CA PRO A 32 -12.75 17.36 8.75
C PRO A 32 -13.67 16.14 8.81
N ASP A 33 -13.28 15.03 8.17
CA ASP A 33 -14.08 13.83 8.08
C ASP A 33 -14.00 13.02 9.37
N ARG A 34 -15.11 12.35 9.71
CA ARG A 34 -15.17 11.49 10.89
C ARG A 34 -14.44 10.18 10.60
N LEU A 35 -13.50 9.81 11.48
CA LEU A 35 -12.85 8.50 11.46
C LEU A 35 -13.91 7.37 11.52
N PRO A 36 -13.92 6.44 10.54
CA PRO A 36 -14.78 5.26 10.62
C PRO A 36 -14.37 4.35 11.78
N ALA A 37 -15.31 3.53 12.26
CA ALA A 37 -15.00 2.55 13.30
C ALA A 37 -13.90 1.59 12.81
N PRO A 38 -12.93 1.19 13.68
CA PRO A 38 -11.90 0.24 13.29
C PRO A 38 -12.52 -1.08 12.84
N THR A 39 -12.16 -1.54 11.65
CA THR A 39 -12.60 -2.83 11.09
C THR A 39 -11.41 -3.78 10.94
N ARG A 40 -11.69 -5.04 10.59
CA ARG A 40 -10.65 -5.96 10.13
C ARG A 40 -9.99 -5.40 8.86
N PRO A 41 -8.70 -5.65 8.63
CA PRO A 41 -8.04 -5.15 7.44
C PRO A 41 -8.65 -5.73 6.18
N THR A 42 -8.77 -4.90 5.16
CA THR A 42 -9.00 -5.37 3.80
C THR A 42 -7.68 -5.88 3.24
N VAL A 43 -7.61 -7.16 2.87
CA VAL A 43 -6.39 -7.78 2.32
C VAL A 43 -6.51 -7.84 0.81
N VAL A 44 -5.56 -7.25 0.11
CA VAL A 44 -5.50 -7.20 -1.36
C VAL A 44 -4.23 -7.90 -1.83
N GLU A 45 -4.35 -8.89 -2.71
CA GLU A 45 -3.18 -9.52 -3.34
C GLU A 45 -2.57 -8.59 -4.38
N LEU A 46 -1.26 -8.35 -4.30
CA LEU A 46 -0.53 -7.52 -5.26
C LEU A 46 -0.20 -8.34 -6.51
N ARG A 47 -1.07 -8.23 -7.51
CA ARG A 47 -0.93 -8.92 -8.81
C ARG A 47 -0.29 -8.01 -9.86
N GLY A 48 0.47 -8.60 -10.78
CA GLY A 48 1.08 -7.89 -11.90
C GLY A 48 2.39 -7.17 -11.56
N SER A 49 2.76 -6.20 -12.40
CA SER A 49 3.96 -5.36 -12.23
C SER A 49 3.64 -3.96 -11.71
N GLN A 50 2.37 -3.55 -11.72
CA GLN A 50 1.91 -2.23 -11.33
C GLN A 50 0.59 -2.34 -10.58
N VAL A 51 0.49 -1.70 -9.43
CA VAL A 51 -0.69 -1.67 -8.57
C VAL A 51 -1.02 -0.22 -8.25
N LEU A 52 -2.19 0.23 -8.70
CA LEU A 52 -2.70 1.57 -8.41
C LEU A 52 -3.39 1.59 -7.05
N ILE A 53 -3.01 2.54 -6.20
CA ILE A 53 -3.68 2.88 -4.94
C ILE A 53 -4.47 4.17 -5.16
N GLY A 54 -5.72 4.17 -4.71
CA GLY A 54 -6.53 5.37 -4.78
C GLY A 54 -7.99 5.11 -4.50
N ARG A 55 -8.86 5.98 -5.00
CA ARG A 55 -10.32 5.83 -4.90
C ARG A 55 -10.96 5.55 -6.24
N HIS A 56 -11.91 4.63 -6.24
CA HIS A 56 -12.77 4.39 -7.40
C HIS A 56 -13.51 5.67 -7.84
N SER A 57 -13.59 5.89 -9.16
CA SER A 57 -14.28 7.04 -9.75
C SER A 57 -14.68 6.75 -11.19
N GLU A 58 -15.94 6.39 -11.40
CA GLU A 58 -16.51 6.16 -12.75
C GLU A 58 -16.36 7.38 -13.66
N ALA A 59 -16.67 8.58 -13.16
CA ALA A 59 -16.59 9.83 -13.91
C ALA A 59 -15.17 10.19 -14.42
N LYS A 60 -14.13 9.54 -13.88
CA LYS A 60 -12.73 9.71 -14.32
C LYS A 60 -12.15 8.41 -14.88
N ALA A 61 -12.97 7.37 -15.04
CA ALA A 61 -12.55 6.03 -15.44
C ALA A 61 -11.38 5.50 -14.61
N VAL A 62 -11.44 5.69 -13.28
CA VAL A 62 -10.40 5.22 -12.36
C VAL A 62 -10.93 4.05 -11.54
N THR A 63 -10.32 2.88 -11.72
CA THR A 63 -10.54 1.70 -10.89
C THR A 63 -9.20 1.29 -10.29
N PRO A 64 -8.91 1.66 -9.03
CA PRO A 64 -7.67 1.30 -8.37
C PRO A 64 -7.63 -0.20 -8.07
N HIS A 65 -6.42 -0.75 -7.94
CA HIS A 65 -6.22 -2.13 -7.52
C HIS A 65 -6.41 -2.26 -6.00
N ILE A 66 -5.96 -1.24 -5.26
CA ILE A 66 -6.24 -1.07 -3.83
C ILE A 66 -7.18 0.12 -3.71
N ASP A 67 -8.47 -0.17 -3.52
CA ASP A 67 -9.50 0.85 -3.37
C ASP A 67 -9.60 1.31 -1.93
N CYS A 68 -9.38 2.61 -1.73
CA CYS A 68 -9.47 3.32 -0.45
C CYS A 68 -10.65 4.30 -0.48
N GLY A 69 -11.74 3.93 -1.16
CA GLY A 69 -12.89 4.78 -1.46
C GLY A 69 -13.53 5.46 -0.24
N ASP A 70 -13.42 4.84 0.93
CA ASP A 70 -13.99 5.33 2.19
C ASP A 70 -13.24 6.56 2.74
N ASP A 71 -11.97 6.75 2.40
CA ASP A 71 -11.14 7.86 2.88
C ASP A 71 -11.07 8.98 1.84
N ALA A 72 -11.85 10.04 2.00
CA ALA A 72 -11.90 11.14 1.03
C ALA A 72 -10.57 11.90 0.88
N GLY A 73 -9.65 11.79 1.84
CA GLY A 73 -8.29 12.32 1.74
C GLY A 73 -7.43 11.57 0.73
N VAL A 74 -7.83 10.35 0.35
CA VAL A 74 -7.16 9.59 -0.70
C VAL A 74 -7.59 10.12 -2.07
N SER A 75 -6.60 10.36 -2.92
CA SER A 75 -6.80 10.83 -4.29
C SER A 75 -7.28 9.67 -5.17
N ARG A 76 -8.00 9.96 -6.25
CA ARG A 76 -8.48 8.93 -7.19
C ARG A 76 -7.31 8.09 -7.74
N ARG A 77 -6.24 8.76 -8.17
CA ARG A 77 -4.93 8.17 -8.48
C ARG A 77 -3.96 8.76 -7.46
N HIS A 78 -3.69 8.04 -6.37
CA HIS A 78 -2.92 8.59 -5.26
C HIS A 78 -1.46 8.16 -5.34
N ALA A 79 -1.22 6.85 -5.36
CA ALA A 79 0.11 6.28 -5.42
C ALA A 79 0.13 5.06 -6.34
N GLN A 80 1.31 4.71 -6.84
CA GLN A 80 1.54 3.52 -7.63
C GLN A 80 2.65 2.68 -7.00
N LEU A 81 2.37 1.40 -6.82
CA LEU A 81 3.39 0.40 -6.53
C LEU A 81 3.85 -0.20 -7.85
N THR A 82 5.15 -0.14 -8.11
CA THR A 82 5.81 -0.77 -9.26
C THR A 82 6.73 -1.88 -8.78
N ARG A 83 6.61 -3.07 -9.35
CA ARG A 83 7.41 -4.23 -8.95
C ARG A 83 8.88 -3.99 -9.31
N HIS A 84 9.77 -4.14 -8.32
CA HIS A 84 11.21 -3.94 -8.50
C HIS A 84 11.98 -5.07 -7.80
N GLY A 85 12.56 -5.97 -8.60
CA GLY A 85 13.24 -7.17 -8.09
C GLY A 85 12.30 -8.07 -7.27
N LEU A 86 12.65 -8.29 -5.99
CA LEU A 86 11.84 -9.05 -5.04
C LEU A 86 10.89 -8.18 -4.22
N GLY A 87 10.94 -6.86 -4.37
CA GLY A 87 10.11 -5.92 -3.62
C GLY A 87 9.24 -5.06 -4.53
N TRP A 88 8.83 -3.93 -3.97
CA TRP A 88 8.06 -2.90 -4.66
C TRP A 88 8.74 -1.55 -4.50
N VAL A 89 8.48 -0.63 -5.41
CA VAL A 89 8.76 0.79 -5.24
C VAL A 89 7.42 1.51 -5.25
N VAL A 90 7.17 2.37 -4.26
CA VAL A 90 5.99 3.24 -4.23
C VAL A 90 6.35 4.61 -4.78
N GLU A 91 5.47 5.16 -5.61
CA GLU A 91 5.57 6.50 -6.17
C GLU A 91 4.27 7.24 -5.89
N ASP A 92 4.36 8.48 -5.40
CA ASP A 92 3.21 9.39 -5.33
C ASP A 92 2.88 9.91 -6.74
N LEU A 93 1.60 9.96 -7.10
CA LEU A 93 1.14 10.36 -8.43
C LEU A 93 0.66 11.82 -8.48
N GLY A 94 1.22 12.69 -7.64
CA GLY A 94 0.76 14.07 -7.48
C GLY A 94 -0.51 14.14 -6.64
N SER A 95 -0.55 13.36 -5.55
CA SER A 95 -1.70 13.31 -4.66
C SER A 95 -1.85 14.60 -3.85
N ALA A 96 -3.07 14.87 -3.38
CA ALA A 96 -3.35 16.12 -2.64
C ALA A 96 -2.72 16.14 -1.23
N ASN A 97 -2.65 14.99 -0.56
CA ASN A 97 -2.17 14.88 0.83
C ASN A 97 -0.76 14.29 0.93
N GLY A 98 -0.18 13.84 -0.17
CA GLY A 98 1.10 13.14 -0.21
C GLY A 98 0.99 11.66 0.18
N THR A 99 2.04 10.91 -0.17
CA THR A 99 2.24 9.52 0.22
C THR A 99 3.40 9.45 1.21
N TYR A 100 3.21 8.79 2.33
CA TYR A 100 4.23 8.66 3.35
C TYR A 100 4.62 7.20 3.55
N VAL A 101 5.88 6.97 3.90
CA VAL A 101 6.42 5.62 4.09
C VAL A 101 7.12 5.51 5.43
N SER A 102 6.91 4.38 6.09
CA SER A 102 7.64 3.98 7.28
C SER A 102 8.10 2.53 7.20
N SER A 103 9.14 2.22 7.98
CA SER A 103 9.66 0.86 8.12
C SER A 103 8.86 0.01 9.12
N ALA A 104 8.07 0.65 9.98
CA ALA A 104 7.32 -0.03 11.03
C ALA A 104 5.98 0.65 11.35
N ILE A 105 5.04 -0.13 11.88
CA ILE A 105 3.75 0.38 12.34
C ILE A 105 3.97 1.25 13.59
N GLY A 106 3.32 2.41 13.64
CA GLY A 106 3.40 3.35 14.77
C GLY A 106 4.59 4.32 14.71
N ASP A 107 5.55 4.09 13.81
CA ASP A 107 6.56 5.08 13.46
C ASP A 107 5.98 5.99 12.37
N ILE A 108 5.33 7.08 12.78
CA ILE A 108 4.61 8.00 11.90
C ILE A 108 5.60 8.98 11.26
N PRO A 109 5.78 8.96 9.92
CA PRO A 109 6.71 9.84 9.23
C PRO A 109 6.18 11.29 9.17
N ASP A 110 7.09 12.27 9.30
CA ASP A 110 6.75 13.70 9.22
C ASP A 110 6.59 14.20 7.77
N ASP A 111 7.44 13.71 6.86
CA ASP A 111 7.52 14.20 5.48
C ASP A 111 7.05 13.13 4.47
N PRO A 112 6.35 13.53 3.39
CA PRO A 112 5.97 12.62 2.33
C PRO A 112 7.19 12.24 1.47
N ILE A 113 7.06 11.15 0.71
CA ILE A 113 8.08 10.78 -0.26
C ILE A 113 8.14 11.81 -1.40
N VAL A 114 9.36 12.15 -1.81
CA VAL A 114 9.61 13.10 -2.92
C VAL A 114 9.91 12.40 -4.24
N ALA A 115 10.20 11.11 -4.20
CA ALA A 115 10.54 10.26 -5.34
C ALA A 115 10.16 8.81 -5.02
N GLY A 116 10.34 7.91 -6.00
CA GLY A 116 10.12 6.49 -5.81
C GLY A 116 10.86 5.94 -4.58
N HIS A 117 10.12 5.31 -3.67
CA HIS A 117 10.63 4.79 -2.42
C HIS A 117 10.53 3.25 -2.39
N PRO A 118 11.65 2.51 -2.20
CA PRO A 118 11.61 1.06 -2.08
C PRO A 118 10.84 0.59 -0.84
N ILE A 119 10.00 -0.43 -1.01
CA ILE A 119 9.21 -1.05 0.06
C ILE A 119 9.59 -2.52 0.16
N ASP A 120 10.14 -2.86 1.32
CA ASP A 120 10.38 -4.23 1.76
C ASP A 120 9.20 -4.80 2.54
N THR A 121 9.29 -6.08 2.90
CA THR A 121 8.23 -6.74 3.67
C THR A 121 8.11 -6.12 5.05
N GLY A 122 6.89 -5.83 5.48
CA GLY A 122 6.60 -5.08 6.69
C GLY A 122 6.54 -3.56 6.50
N GLY A 123 6.96 -3.05 5.33
CA GLY A 123 6.88 -1.62 5.03
C GLY A 123 5.45 -1.10 5.06
N VAL A 124 5.32 0.14 5.55
CA VAL A 124 4.05 0.77 5.86
C VAL A 124 3.87 2.02 5.01
N LEU A 125 2.73 2.15 4.35
CA LEU A 125 2.31 3.34 3.64
C LEU A 125 1.23 4.04 4.46
N TYR A 126 1.31 5.37 4.54
CA TYR A 126 0.23 6.21 5.05
C TYR A 126 -0.22 7.16 3.94
N LEU A 127 -1.54 7.27 3.78
CA LEU A 127 -2.18 8.08 2.75
C LEU A 127 -3.54 8.58 3.24
N GLY A 128 -4.00 9.68 2.65
CA GLY A 128 -5.29 10.26 2.97
C GLY A 128 -5.42 10.65 4.45
N SER A 129 -6.63 10.54 4.97
CA SER A 129 -6.97 10.96 6.33
C SER A 129 -6.70 9.89 7.38
N TRP A 130 -6.80 8.61 7.04
CA TRP A 130 -6.66 7.51 8.02
C TRP A 130 -6.17 6.20 7.41
N THR A 131 -5.87 6.17 6.10
CA THR A 131 -5.52 4.94 5.42
C THR A 131 -4.07 4.55 5.70
N ARG A 132 -3.88 3.40 6.35
CA ARG A 132 -2.56 2.74 6.49
C ARG A 132 -2.55 1.45 5.67
N ILE A 133 -1.50 1.22 4.88
CA ILE A 133 -1.31 -0.01 4.12
C ILE A 133 -0.02 -0.68 4.57
N VAL A 134 -0.09 -1.95 4.97
CA VAL A 134 1.11 -2.75 5.31
C VAL A 134 1.36 -3.76 4.20
N LEU A 135 2.55 -3.72 3.59
CA LEU A 135 2.94 -4.68 2.57
C LEU A 135 3.57 -5.91 3.23
N ARG A 136 3.02 -7.10 2.97
CA ARG A 136 3.52 -8.37 3.51
C ARG A 136 3.75 -9.39 2.40
N ARG A 137 4.67 -10.32 2.65
CA ARG A 137 4.68 -11.61 1.96
C ARG A 137 3.60 -12.49 2.59
N GLY A 138 2.73 -13.06 1.77
CA GLY A 138 1.75 -14.06 2.20
C GLY A 138 2.46 -15.24 2.87
N ALA A 139 1.79 -15.91 3.80
CA ALA A 139 2.31 -17.18 4.29
C ALA A 139 2.14 -18.24 3.18
N HIS A 140 3.15 -19.08 2.97
CA HIS A 140 2.94 -20.35 2.28
C HIS A 140 2.01 -21.19 3.14
N SER A 141 0.79 -21.44 2.66
CA SER A 141 -0.12 -22.45 3.22
C SER A 141 0.49 -23.84 3.12
#